data_AF-W1XS39-F1
#
_entry.id   AF-W1XS39-F1
#
_cell.length_a   1.000
_cell.length_b   1.000
_cell.length_c   1.000
_cell.angle_alpha   90.00
_cell.angle_beta   90.00
_cell.angle_gamma   90.00
#
_symmetry.space_group_name_H-M   'P 1'
#
loop_
_entity.id
_entity.type
_entity.pdbx_description
1 polymer ?
#
loop_
_entity_poly.entity_id
_entity_poly.type
_entity_poly.pdbx_seq_one_letter_code
_entity_poly.pdbx_strand_id
1 'polypeptide(L)'
;GKHILCEKSITLNSDELNKAIELAEKNNVVLAEAMTIYHMPLYKKLKEIVERGDLGEVRMIQMNFGSYKEYNMKNRFFNMNLAGGALLDIG
;
A
#
# COMPACT_ATOMS: atom_id res chain seq x y z
N GLY A 1 -6.72 15.62 19.13
CA GLY A 1 -6.30 14.37 18.45
C GLY A 1 -4.84 14.48 18.02
N LYS A 2 -4.20 13.35 17.70
CA LYS A 2 -2.89 13.33 17.04
C LYS A 2 -3.07 12.89 15.59
N HIS A 3 -2.31 13.47 14.69
CA HIS A 3 -2.20 12.95 13.32
C HIS A 3 -1.43 11.63 13.34
N ILE A 4 -1.79 10.72 12.44
CA ILE A 4 -1.26 9.36 12.37
C ILE A 4 -0.67 9.12 10.98
N LEU A 5 0.58 8.69 10.94
CA LEU A 5 1.21 8.06 9.78
C LEU A 5 1.45 6.58 10.14
N CYS A 6 0.74 5.67 9.49
CA CYS A 6 0.82 4.24 9.75
C CYS A 6 1.68 3.53 8.70
N GLU A 7 2.45 2.53 9.10
CA GLU A 7 3.16 1.65 8.14
C GLU A 7 2.20 0.93 7.20
N LYS A 8 2.69 0.54 6.02
CA LYS A 8 1.89 -0.20 5.03
C LYS A 8 1.89 -1.71 5.29
N SER A 9 0.80 -2.44 5.03
CA SER A 9 -0.55 -1.95 4.71
C SER A 9 -1.26 -1.46 5.98
N ILE A 10 -1.94 -0.32 5.91
CA ILE A 10 -2.53 0.35 7.07
C ILE A 10 -3.60 -0.49 7.79
N THR A 11 -4.33 -1.34 7.05
CA THR A 11 -5.32 -2.31 7.58
C THR A 11 -5.34 -3.58 6.74
N LEU A 12 -6.03 -4.62 7.21
CA LEU A 12 -6.19 -5.89 6.48
C LEU A 12 -7.28 -5.86 5.41
N ASN A 13 -8.27 -4.98 5.59
CA ASN A 13 -9.44 -4.89 4.73
C ASN A 13 -10.01 -3.46 4.73
N SER A 14 -10.94 -3.22 3.79
CA SER A 14 -11.62 -1.93 3.62
C SER A 14 -12.49 -1.55 4.80
N ASP A 15 -13.11 -2.51 5.48
CA ASP A 15 -14.04 -2.23 6.57
C ASP A 15 -13.31 -1.67 7.80
N GLU A 16 -12.12 -2.20 8.11
CA GLU A 16 -11.22 -1.64 9.11
C GLU A 16 -10.73 -0.24 8.73
N LEU A 17 -10.38 -0.03 7.45
CA LEU A 17 -9.92 1.26 6.96
C LEU A 17 -11.02 2.31 7.08
N ASN A 18 -12.25 1.98 6.69
CA ASN A 18 -13.40 2.86 6.78
C ASN A 18 -13.65 3.31 8.23
N LYS A 19 -13.59 2.38 9.19
CA LYS A 19 -13.70 2.71 10.63
C LYS A 19 -12.60 3.67 11.08
N ALA A 20 -11.37 3.47 10.62
CA ALA A 20 -10.24 4.34 10.96
C ALA A 20 -10.40 5.75 10.36
N ILE A 21 -10.88 5.85 9.12
CA ILE A 21 -11.18 7.12 8.44
C ILE A 21 -12.28 7.87 9.18
N GLU A 22 -13.42 7.23 9.47
CA GLU A 22 -14.53 7.85 10.22
C GLU A 22 -14.07 8.40 11.58
N LEU A 23 -13.22 7.64 12.28
CA LEU A 23 -12.66 8.08 13.56
C LEU A 23 -11.72 9.27 13.40
N ALA A 24 -10.90 9.28 12.35
CA ALA A 24 -9.98 10.38 12.05
C ALA A 24 -10.75 11.67 11.73
N GLU A 25 -11.80 11.58 10.91
CA GLU A 25 -12.70 12.68 10.57
C GLU A 25 -13.41 13.24 11.80
N LYS A 26 -14.00 12.37 12.62
CA LYS A 26 -14.68 12.76 13.87
C LYS A 26 -13.75 13.51 14.83
N ASN A 27 -12.47 13.15 14.84
CA ASN A 27 -11.48 13.77 15.70
C ASN A 27 -10.71 14.93 15.04
N ASN A 28 -11.06 15.29 13.79
CA ASN A 28 -10.39 16.28 12.97
C ASN A 28 -8.86 16.08 12.92
N VAL A 29 -8.44 14.84 12.63
CA VAL A 29 -7.03 14.48 12.47
C VAL A 29 -6.76 13.84 11.11
N VAL A 30 -5.56 14.08 10.58
CA VAL A 30 -5.04 13.35 9.43
C VAL A 30 -4.69 11.91 9.81
N LEU A 31 -5.15 10.96 9.00
CA LEU A 31 -4.71 9.58 8.96
C LEU A 31 -4.10 9.32 7.58
N ALA A 32 -2.86 8.83 7.54
CA ALA A 32 -2.16 8.52 6.30
C ALA A 32 -1.42 7.19 6.39
N GLU A 33 -1.34 6.48 5.28
CA GLU A 33 -0.48 5.31 5.10
C GLU A 33 0.91 5.74 4.58
N ALA A 34 1.96 5.10 5.07
CA ALA A 34 3.34 5.32 4.68
C ALA A 34 3.69 4.66 3.31
N MET A 35 2.86 4.89 2.29
CA MET A 35 3.08 4.37 0.93
C MET A 35 4.14 5.20 0.19
N THR A 36 5.41 4.81 0.34
CA THR A 36 6.56 5.59 -0.16
C THR A 36 6.56 5.78 -1.67
N ILE A 37 6.07 4.80 -2.44
CA ILE A 37 6.14 4.80 -3.92
C ILE A 37 5.53 6.07 -4.53
N TYR A 38 4.40 6.57 -3.98
CA TYR A 38 3.74 7.77 -4.48
C TYR A 38 4.57 9.05 -4.36
N HIS A 39 5.60 9.03 -3.51
CA HIS A 39 6.50 10.16 -3.28
C HIS A 39 7.84 10.03 -4.01
N MET A 40 8.12 8.89 -4.66
CA MET A 40 9.37 8.65 -5.37
C MET A 40 9.40 9.40 -6.72
N PRO A 41 10.55 9.97 -7.15
CA PRO A 41 10.67 10.63 -8.45
C PRO A 41 10.31 9.73 -9.64
N LEU A 42 10.59 8.42 -9.53
CA LEU A 42 10.25 7.44 -10.55
C LEU A 42 8.74 7.38 -10.83
N TYR A 43 7.91 7.35 -9.78
CA TYR A 43 6.46 7.28 -9.93
C TYR A 43 5.92 8.52 -10.63
N LYS A 44 6.43 9.71 -10.25
CA LYS A 44 6.10 10.98 -10.93
C LYS A 44 6.47 10.92 -12.41
N LYS A 45 7.65 10.42 -12.73
CA LYS A 45 8.10 10.33 -14.12
C LYS A 45 7.27 9.35 -14.96
N LEU A 46 6.93 8.20 -14.40
CA LEU A 46 6.06 7.23 -15.07
C LEU A 46 4.67 7.83 -15.33
N LYS A 47 4.10 8.52 -14.35
CA LYS A 47 2.83 9.23 -14.51
C LYS A 47 2.89 10.28 -15.62
N GLU A 48 3.93 11.10 -15.66
CA GLU A 48 4.14 12.09 -16.73
C GLU A 48 4.20 11.46 -18.13
N ILE A 49 4.90 10.33 -18.28
CA ILE A 49 5.03 9.62 -19.57
C ILE A 49 3.65 9.13 -20.05
N VAL A 50 2.86 8.58 -19.13
CA VAL A 50 1.50 8.10 -19.43
C VAL A 50 0.58 9.28 -19.77
N GLU A 51 0.61 10.36 -18.99
CA GLU A 51 -0.25 11.54 -19.20
C GLU A 51 0.09 12.30 -20.49
N ARG A 52 1.36 12.32 -20.90
CA ARG A 52 1.78 12.89 -22.19
C ARG A 52 1.35 12.07 -23.40
N GLY A 53 0.90 10.82 -23.19
CA GLY A 53 0.51 9.92 -24.27
C GLY A 53 1.68 9.35 -25.06
N ASP A 54 2.91 9.39 -24.51
CA ASP A 54 4.12 8.89 -25.19
C ASP A 54 4.03 7.39 -25.56
N LEU A 55 3.21 6.64 -24.81
CA LEU A 55 2.98 5.21 -24.99
C LEU A 55 1.67 4.90 -25.74
N GLY A 56 0.92 5.92 -26.16
CA GLY A 56 -0.47 5.77 -26.58
C GLY A 56 -1.39 5.38 -25.42
N GLU A 57 -2.51 4.72 -25.71
CA GLU A 57 -3.43 4.24 -24.69
C GLU A 57 -2.86 3.01 -23.98
N VAL A 58 -2.54 3.14 -22.69
CA VAL A 58 -2.05 2.03 -21.87
C VAL A 58 -3.17 1.01 -21.65
N ARG A 59 -2.99 -0.20 -22.18
CA ARG A 59 -3.97 -1.30 -22.07
C ARG A 59 -3.65 -2.33 -20.99
N MET A 60 -2.36 -2.57 -20.72
CA MET A 60 -1.91 -3.62 -19.81
C MET A 60 -0.62 -3.19 -19.12
N ILE A 61 -0.52 -3.51 -17.83
CA ILE A 61 0.70 -3.41 -17.04
C ILE A 61 0.97 -4.80 -16.46
N GLN A 62 2.17 -5.32 -16.70
CA GLN A 62 2.64 -6.57 -16.12
C GLN A 62 3.88 -6.28 -15.26
N MET A 63 3.86 -6.76 -14.03
CA MET A 63 4.96 -6.59 -13.09
C MET A 63 5.19 -7.90 -12.33
N ASN A 64 6.46 -8.29 -12.22
CA ASN A 64 6.88 -9.39 -11.36
C ASN A 64 7.66 -8.80 -10.20
N PHE A 65 7.14 -8.96 -9.00
CA PHE A 65 7.80 -8.53 -7.77
C PHE A 65 7.70 -9.65 -6.74
N GLY A 66 8.82 -9.98 -6.11
CA GLY A 66 8.89 -11.09 -5.18
C GLY A 66 10.08 -10.95 -4.25
N SER A 67 9.88 -11.33 -2.99
CA SER A 67 10.95 -11.48 -2.01
C SER A 67 11.00 -12.94 -1.59
N TYR A 68 12.15 -13.59 -1.75
CA TYR A 68 12.34 -14.94 -1.21
C TYR A 68 12.30 -14.91 0.33
N LYS A 69 11.51 -15.80 0.92
CA LYS A 69 11.41 -16.06 2.35
C LYS A 69 11.33 -17.57 2.56
N GLU A 70 12.03 -18.08 3.57
CA GLU A 70 11.92 -19.49 3.95
C GLU A 70 10.50 -19.79 4.44
N TYR A 71 9.91 -20.88 3.94
CA TYR A 71 8.53 -21.24 4.26
C TYR A 71 8.40 -21.66 5.73
N ASN A 72 7.79 -20.79 6.54
CA ASN A 72 7.61 -21.03 7.97
C ASN A 72 6.37 -20.30 8.49
N MET A 73 5.34 -21.05 8.85
CA MET A 73 4.07 -20.53 9.38
C MET A 73 4.19 -19.81 10.74
N LYS A 74 5.33 -19.91 11.43
CA LYS A 74 5.60 -19.14 12.66
C LYS A 74 6.14 -17.74 12.35
N ASN A 75 6.65 -17.49 11.15
CA ASN A 75 7.17 -16.19 10.74
C ASN A 75 6.02 -15.24 10.35
N ARG A 76 6.18 -13.93 10.62
CA ARG A 76 5.22 -12.88 10.23
C ARG A 76 4.81 -12.91 8.75
N PHE A 77 5.68 -13.38 7.85
CA PHE A 77 5.37 -13.42 6.42
C PHE A 77 4.28 -14.42 6.05
N PHE A 78 4.12 -15.49 6.84
CA PHE A 78 3.20 -16.60 6.54
C PHE A 78 2.12 -16.80 7.62
N ASN A 79 2.33 -16.27 8.83
CA ASN A 79 1.39 -16.43 9.93
C ASN A 79 0.15 -15.54 9.74
N MET A 80 -1.01 -16.15 9.50
CA MET A 80 -2.27 -15.43 9.31
C MET A 80 -2.67 -14.57 10.51
N ASN A 81 -2.34 -14.99 11.74
CA ASN A 81 -2.65 -14.22 12.95
C ASN A 81 -1.81 -12.93 13.07
N LEU A 82 -0.75 -12.80 12.27
CA LEU A 82 0.12 -11.63 12.20
C LEU A 82 -0.07 -10.85 10.90
N ALA A 83 -1.22 -11.00 10.24
CA ALA A 83 -1.48 -10.40 8.93
C ALA A 83 -0.49 -10.87 7.84
N GLY A 84 0.05 -12.09 7.97
CA GLY A 84 0.96 -12.67 6.99
C GLY A 84 0.28 -12.90 5.62
N GLY A 85 1.07 -12.74 4.56
CA GLY A 85 0.62 -12.85 3.18
C GLY A 85 1.38 -11.89 2.27
N ALA A 86 1.70 -12.32 1.05
CA ALA A 86 2.49 -11.52 0.12
C ALA A 86 1.74 -10.29 -0.40
N LEU A 87 0.41 -10.39 -0.57
CA LEU A 87 -0.38 -9.34 -1.21
C LEU A 87 -0.38 -8.02 -0.42
N LEU A 88 -0.40 -8.07 0.91
CA LEU A 88 -0.38 -6.88 1.77
C LEU A 88 1.04 -6.45 2.20
N ASP A 89 2.00 -7.39 2.18
CA ASP A 89 3.40 -7.09 2.53
C ASP A 89 4.16 -6.48 1.34
N ILE A 90 3.99 -7.02 0.13
CA ILE A 90 4.78 -6.61 -1.04
C ILE A 90 3.95 -6.29 -2.29
N GLY A 91 2.65 -6.54 -2.28
CA GLY A 91 1.74 -6.16 -3.37
C GLY A 91 1.50 -4.66 -3.38
#